data_AF-U4VF21-F1
#
_entry.id   AF-U4VF21-F1
#
_cell.length_a   1.000
_cell.length_b   1.000
_cell.length_c   1.000
_cell.angle_alpha   90.00
_cell.angle_beta   90.00
_cell.angle_gamma   90.00
#
_symmetry.space_group_name_H-M   'P 1'
#
loop_
_entity.id
_entity.type
_entity.pdbx_description
1 polymer ?
#
loop_
_entity_poly.entity_id
_entity_poly.type
_entity_poly.pdbx_seq_one_letter_code
_entity_poly.pdbx_strand_id
1 'polypeptide(L)'
;MLTAHQRIERQKSSPPALVRLHRALGRLRSTVTLMHTGAHPDDEQSGLMAYLRFGLGVRVVIACSTRGEGGQNALGPERGGALGVIRGREIEEAARILDCDVHWLGHGPDDCVHDFGFSKDGDGTFAHWERSRPSSGWFAPIAPSARISCCLPFSMFPASTVTIAP
;
A
#
# COMPACT_ATOMS: atom_id res chain seq x y z
N MET A 1 -33.00 19.51 -8.55
CA MET A 1 -31.56 19.67 -8.86
C MET A 1 -30.76 18.79 -7.91
N LEU A 2 -29.64 18.21 -8.34
CA LEU A 2 -28.76 17.41 -7.47
C LEU A 2 -27.97 18.32 -6.51
N THR A 3 -27.75 17.86 -5.28
CA THR A 3 -26.85 18.54 -4.33
C THR A 3 -25.39 18.44 -4.79
N ALA A 4 -24.50 19.26 -4.22
CA ALA A 4 -23.06 19.18 -4.51
C ALA A 4 -22.49 17.76 -4.26
N HIS A 5 -22.89 17.14 -3.15
CA HIS A 5 -22.49 15.77 -2.82
C HIS A 5 -22.97 14.77 -3.87
N GLN A 6 -24.25 14.83 -4.25
CA GLN A 6 -24.82 13.96 -5.29
C GLN A 6 -24.16 14.16 -6.66
N ARG A 7 -23.71 15.37 -6.99
CA ARG A 7 -22.97 15.65 -8.22
C ARG A 7 -21.58 15.00 -8.20
N ILE A 8 -20.87 15.10 -7.08
CA ILE A 8 -19.56 14.48 -6.88
C ILE A 8 -19.69 12.96 -6.98
N GLU A 9 -20.66 12.36 -6.28
CA GLU A 9 -20.88 10.91 -6.31
C GLU A 9 -21.27 10.42 -7.71
N ARG A 10 -22.06 11.19 -8.45
CA ARG A 10 -22.36 10.89 -9.86
C ARG A 10 -21.10 10.96 -10.75
N GLN A 11 -20.23 11.96 -10.55
CA GLN A 11 -18.98 12.06 -11.31
C GLN A 11 -17.98 10.95 -10.96
N LYS A 12 -17.92 10.52 -9.69
CA LYS A 12 -17.08 9.40 -9.25
C LYS A 12 -17.55 8.06 -9.83
N SER A 13 -18.86 7.81 -9.83
CA SER A 13 -19.46 6.56 -10.33
C SER A 13 -19.43 6.45 -11.85
N SER A 14 -19.54 7.57 -12.56
CA SER A 14 -19.50 7.62 -14.03
C SER A 14 -18.61 8.78 -14.52
N PRO A 15 -17.27 8.64 -14.45
CA PRO A 15 -16.37 9.69 -14.89
C PRO A 15 -16.50 9.93 -16.41
N PRO A 16 -16.43 11.19 -16.87
CA PRO A 16 -16.54 11.51 -18.30
C PRO A 16 -15.56 10.70 -19.15
N ALA A 17 -15.98 10.30 -20.35
CA ALA A 17 -15.15 9.50 -21.25
C ALA A 17 -13.77 10.13 -21.51
N LEU A 18 -13.71 11.46 -21.66
CA LEU A 18 -12.47 12.20 -21.84
C LEU A 18 -11.51 12.05 -20.64
N VAL A 19 -12.02 12.09 -19.40
CA VAL A 19 -11.21 11.92 -18.19
C VAL A 19 -10.67 10.49 -18.13
N ARG A 20 -11.50 9.49 -18.44
CA ARG A 20 -11.07 8.08 -18.49
C ARG A 20 -9.97 7.87 -19.53
N LEU A 21 -10.15 8.42 -20.74
CA LEU A 21 -9.16 8.35 -21.81
C LEU A 21 -7.86 9.06 -21.42
N HIS A 22 -7.94 10.27 -20.87
CA HIS A 22 -6.77 11.01 -20.41
C HIS A 22 -5.98 10.23 -19.35
N ARG A 23 -6.67 9.64 -18.36
CA ARG A 23 -6.00 8.80 -17.33
C ARG A 23 -5.33 7.56 -17.94
N ALA A 24 -6.00 6.88 -18.86
CA ALA A 24 -5.45 5.71 -19.54
C ALA A 24 -4.19 6.07 -20.36
N LEU A 25 -4.26 7.12 -21.18
CA LEU A 25 -3.13 7.60 -21.98
C LEU A 25 -2.00 8.20 -21.13
N GLY A 26 -2.32 8.78 -19.98
CA GLY A 26 -1.34 9.37 -19.07
C GLY A 26 -0.26 8.40 -18.60
N ARG A 27 -0.52 7.09 -18.61
CA ARG A 27 0.47 6.03 -18.31
C ARG A 27 1.55 5.90 -19.38
N LEU A 28 1.28 6.31 -20.63
CA LEU A 28 2.22 6.14 -21.74
C LEU A 28 3.38 7.16 -21.71
N ARG A 29 3.34 8.13 -20.79
CA ARG A 29 4.39 9.15 -20.66
C ARG A 29 5.65 8.64 -19.97
N SER A 30 5.57 7.48 -19.32
CA SER A 30 6.70 6.90 -18.59
C SER A 30 6.67 5.39 -18.64
N THR A 31 7.83 4.76 -18.75
CA THR A 31 8.01 3.31 -18.58
C THR A 31 8.47 2.96 -17.16
N VAL A 32 8.63 3.97 -16.29
CA VAL A 32 9.09 3.78 -14.91
C VAL A 32 7.98 3.17 -14.08
N THR A 33 8.34 2.11 -13.36
CA THR A 33 7.52 1.57 -12.27
C THR A 33 8.20 1.87 -10.95
N LEU A 34 7.50 2.56 -10.06
CA LEU A 34 7.97 2.89 -8.72
C LEU A 34 7.19 2.09 -7.70
N MET A 35 7.90 1.50 -6.73
CA MET A 35 7.30 0.87 -5.58
C MET A 35 7.56 1.71 -4.33
N HIS A 36 6.50 2.11 -3.63
CA HIS A 36 6.57 2.78 -2.34
C HIS A 36 6.24 1.75 -1.26
N THR A 37 7.19 1.45 -0.38
CA THR A 37 7.01 0.42 0.64
C THR A 37 6.68 1.06 1.99
N GLY A 38 5.61 0.62 2.64
CA GLY A 38 5.20 0.99 4.00
C GLY A 38 5.06 -0.23 4.90
N ALA A 39 5.02 -0.02 6.21
CA ALA A 39 4.77 -1.11 7.16
C ALA A 39 3.26 -1.42 7.24
N HIS A 40 2.42 -0.39 7.21
CA HIS A 40 0.96 -0.47 7.37
C HIS A 40 0.22 0.23 6.22
N PRO A 41 -1.09 -0.05 6.04
CA PRO A 41 -1.92 0.69 5.11
C PRO A 41 -2.27 2.07 5.66
N ASP A 42 -1.71 3.14 5.07
CA ASP A 42 -1.72 4.57 5.48
C ASP A 42 -0.32 5.19 5.58
N ASP A 43 0.73 4.37 5.56
CA ASP A 43 2.12 4.86 5.52
C ASP A 43 2.48 5.50 4.16
N GLU A 44 1.63 5.37 3.13
CA GLU A 44 1.91 5.94 1.82
C GLU A 44 1.69 7.46 1.80
N GLN A 45 2.60 8.19 1.16
CA GLN A 45 2.40 9.62 0.93
C GLN A 45 1.46 9.82 -0.27
N SER A 46 0.14 9.77 -0.03
CA SER A 46 -0.93 9.86 -1.05
C SER A 46 -0.73 10.99 -2.08
N GLY A 47 -0.30 12.19 -1.62
CA GLY A 47 -0.02 13.32 -2.52
C GLY A 47 1.15 13.09 -3.47
N LEU A 48 2.21 12.42 -3.00
CA LEU A 48 3.34 12.02 -3.82
C LEU A 48 2.92 10.94 -4.83
N MET A 49 2.14 9.95 -4.40
CA MET A 49 1.64 8.89 -5.29
C MET A 49 0.81 9.48 -6.42
N ALA A 50 -0.10 10.41 -6.10
CA ALA A 50 -0.89 11.13 -7.09
C ALA A 50 -0.02 11.94 -8.07
N TYR A 51 1.01 12.62 -7.58
CA TYR A 51 1.93 13.38 -8.44
C TYR A 51 2.72 12.47 -9.38
N LEU A 52 3.28 11.37 -8.88
CA LEU A 52 4.01 10.40 -9.70
C LEU A 52 3.08 9.80 -10.77
N ARG A 53 1.89 9.38 -10.37
CA ARG A 53 0.95 8.72 -11.27
C ARG A 53 0.32 9.67 -12.29
N PHE A 54 -0.32 10.75 -11.83
CA PHE A 54 -1.05 11.67 -12.71
C PHE A 54 -0.16 12.78 -13.28
N GLY A 55 0.83 13.27 -12.52
CA GLY A 55 1.76 14.32 -12.94
C GLY A 55 2.86 13.81 -13.87
N LEU A 56 3.43 12.64 -13.59
CA LEU A 56 4.56 12.07 -14.36
C LEU A 56 4.24 10.81 -15.18
N GLY A 57 3.09 10.17 -14.95
CA GLY A 57 2.70 8.98 -15.71
C GLY A 57 3.38 7.69 -15.26
N VAL A 58 4.05 7.73 -14.11
CA VAL A 58 4.74 6.59 -13.49
C VAL A 58 3.72 5.55 -13.05
N ARG A 59 4.01 4.27 -13.25
CA ARG A 59 3.25 3.20 -12.60
C ARG A 59 3.68 3.12 -11.14
N VAL A 60 2.74 3.27 -10.22
CA VAL A 60 3.02 3.28 -8.78
C VAL A 60 2.45 2.02 -8.13
N VAL A 61 3.28 1.34 -7.34
CA VAL A 61 2.92 0.18 -6.54
C VAL A 61 3.09 0.57 -5.07
N ILE A 62 2.00 0.52 -4.29
CA ILE A 62 2.03 0.69 -2.84
C ILE A 62 2.21 -0.71 -2.25
N ALA A 63 3.33 -0.94 -1.58
CA ALA A 63 3.65 -2.22 -0.98
C ALA A 63 3.57 -2.12 0.55
N CYS A 64 2.73 -2.92 1.18
CA CYS A 64 2.56 -2.92 2.63
C CYS A 64 3.07 -4.24 3.23
N SER A 65 3.84 -4.15 4.31
CA SER A 65 4.36 -5.31 5.04
C SER A 65 3.26 -6.07 5.78
N THR A 66 2.34 -5.34 6.42
CA THR A 66 1.25 -5.87 7.24
C THR A 66 -0.08 -5.30 6.78
N ARG A 67 -1.21 -5.84 7.27
CA ARG A 67 -2.54 -5.26 7.01
C ARG A 67 -2.96 -4.25 8.09
N GLY A 68 -2.07 -3.91 9.03
CA GLY A 68 -2.36 -2.96 10.09
C GLY A 68 -3.26 -3.52 11.20
N GLU A 69 -3.17 -4.83 11.45
CA GLU A 69 -3.99 -5.59 12.42
C GLU A 69 -3.84 -5.10 13.87
N GLY A 70 -2.66 -4.56 14.21
CA GLY A 70 -2.31 -4.03 15.52
C GLY A 70 -2.73 -2.57 15.75
N GLY A 71 -3.33 -1.96 14.72
CA GLY A 71 -3.79 -0.57 14.74
C GLY A 71 -4.95 -0.30 15.69
N GLN A 72 -5.23 0.98 15.90
CA GLN A 72 -6.39 1.44 16.64
C GLN A 72 -7.58 1.62 15.70
N ASN A 73 -8.78 1.24 16.14
CA ASN A 73 -10.03 1.45 15.42
C ASN A 73 -10.94 2.41 16.22
N ALA A 74 -11.11 3.63 15.71
CA ALA A 74 -11.98 4.64 16.33
C ALA A 74 -13.44 4.51 15.90
N LEU A 75 -13.73 3.82 14.79
CA LEU A 75 -15.06 3.74 14.17
C LEU A 75 -15.85 2.51 14.63
N GLY A 76 -15.17 1.50 15.18
CA GLY A 76 -15.80 0.24 15.56
C GLY A 76 -14.97 -0.62 16.52
N PRO A 77 -15.52 -1.77 16.92
CA PRO A 77 -14.89 -2.68 17.88
C PRO A 77 -13.85 -3.63 17.25
N GLU A 78 -13.70 -3.65 15.92
CA GLU A 78 -12.85 -4.61 15.21
C GLU A 78 -11.38 -4.44 15.56
N ARG A 79 -10.68 -5.57 15.78
CA ARG A 79 -9.27 -5.66 16.16
C ARG A 79 -8.60 -6.86 15.48
N GLY A 80 -7.27 -6.87 15.43
CA GLY A 80 -6.51 -7.97 14.87
C GLY A 80 -6.86 -8.22 13.40
N GLY A 81 -7.01 -9.48 13.01
CA GLY A 81 -7.33 -9.85 11.63
C GLY A 81 -8.60 -9.18 11.06
N ALA A 82 -9.63 -8.97 11.89
CA ALA A 82 -10.84 -8.26 11.44
C ALA A 82 -10.56 -6.80 11.07
N LEU A 83 -9.69 -6.13 11.84
CA LEU A 83 -9.24 -4.78 11.51
C LEU A 83 -8.35 -4.78 10.26
N GLY A 84 -7.48 -5.77 10.11
CA GLY A 84 -6.65 -5.94 8.91
C GLY A 84 -7.48 -6.10 7.62
N VAL A 85 -8.64 -6.77 7.70
CA VAL A 85 -9.56 -6.86 6.55
C VAL A 85 -10.13 -5.48 6.20
N ILE A 86 -10.56 -4.71 7.19
CA ILE A 86 -11.12 -3.36 6.98
C ILE A 86 -10.05 -2.44 6.35
N ARG A 87 -8.87 -2.35 6.98
CA ARG A 87 -7.79 -1.48 6.50
C ARG A 87 -7.23 -1.92 5.16
N GLY A 88 -7.25 -3.23 4.88
CA GLY A 88 -6.95 -3.77 3.55
C GLY A 88 -7.91 -3.21 2.48
N ARG A 89 -9.21 -3.16 2.77
CA ARG A 89 -10.21 -2.58 1.85
C ARG A 89 -10.07 -1.07 1.72
N GLU A 90 -9.69 -0.38 2.78
CA GLU A 90 -9.44 1.06 2.75
C GLU A 90 -8.28 1.40 1.80
N ILE A 91 -7.13 0.71 1.92
CA ILE A 91 -5.99 0.98 1.04
C ILE A 91 -6.24 0.54 -0.39
N GLU A 92 -6.97 -0.56 -0.62
CA GLU A 92 -7.38 -1.00 -1.97
C GLU A 92 -8.23 0.07 -2.66
N GLU A 93 -9.18 0.67 -1.94
CA GLU A 93 -10.03 1.74 -2.48
C GLU A 93 -9.25 3.04 -2.68
N ALA A 94 -8.36 3.40 -1.75
CA ALA A 94 -7.47 4.55 -1.89
C ALA A 94 -6.55 4.41 -3.12
N ALA A 95 -5.92 3.25 -3.29
CA ALA A 95 -5.07 2.94 -4.43
C ALA A 95 -5.86 2.98 -5.75
N ARG A 96 -7.11 2.51 -5.77
CA ARG A 96 -8.00 2.60 -6.94
C ARG A 96 -8.26 4.06 -7.34
N ILE A 97 -8.46 4.95 -6.36
CA ILE A 97 -8.64 6.39 -6.60
C ILE A 97 -7.36 7.01 -7.15
N LEU A 98 -6.21 6.63 -6.60
CA LEU A 98 -4.89 7.10 -7.01
C LEU A 98 -4.37 6.46 -8.30
N ASP A 99 -5.08 5.47 -8.86
CA ASP A 99 -4.66 4.65 -10.00
C ASP A 99 -3.29 3.98 -9.77
N CYS A 100 -3.10 3.45 -8.57
CA CYS A 100 -1.93 2.71 -8.09
C CYS A 100 -2.27 1.23 -7.87
N ASP A 101 -1.26 0.36 -7.93
CA ASP A 101 -1.38 -1.05 -7.57
C ASP A 101 -1.08 -1.23 -6.07
N VAL A 102 -1.70 -2.22 -5.42
CA VAL A 102 -1.37 -2.63 -4.04
C VAL A 102 -0.66 -3.98 -4.06
N HIS A 103 0.40 -4.10 -3.26
CA HIS A 103 1.12 -5.35 -3.06
C HIS A 103 1.29 -5.63 -1.58
N TRP A 104 1.00 -6.86 -1.16
CA TRP A 104 1.23 -7.31 0.21
C TRP A 104 2.55 -8.07 0.25
N LEU A 105 3.50 -7.59 1.05
CA LEU A 105 4.80 -8.26 1.21
C LEU A 105 4.70 -9.47 2.15
N GLY A 106 3.71 -9.48 3.04
CA GLY A 106 3.38 -10.62 3.88
C GLY A 106 2.61 -11.73 3.13
N HIS A 107 2.82 -12.97 3.54
CA HIS A 107 2.32 -14.19 2.92
C HIS A 107 0.85 -14.53 3.25
N GLY A 108 0.16 -13.74 4.09
CA GLY A 108 -1.25 -13.94 4.40
C GLY A 108 -1.57 -13.80 5.89
N PRO A 109 -2.79 -14.19 6.31
CA PRO A 109 -3.24 -14.11 7.70
C PRO A 109 -2.49 -15.02 8.68
N ASP A 110 -1.76 -16.02 8.20
CA ASP A 110 -0.97 -16.96 9.00
C ASP A 110 0.54 -16.64 8.95
N ASP A 111 0.94 -15.53 8.33
CA ASP A 111 2.34 -15.14 8.19
C ASP A 111 2.86 -14.52 9.49
N CYS A 112 4.05 -14.91 9.95
CA CYS A 112 4.66 -14.33 11.15
C CYS A 112 4.91 -12.81 11.08
N VAL A 113 4.83 -12.20 9.89
CA VAL A 113 4.89 -10.75 9.69
C VAL A 113 3.53 -10.12 9.93
N HIS A 114 3.21 -9.94 11.22
CA HIS A 114 1.98 -9.30 11.68
C HIS A 114 2.25 -7.99 12.41
N ASP A 115 1.34 -7.05 12.24
CA ASP A 115 1.31 -5.84 13.06
C ASP A 115 0.85 -6.21 14.49
N PHE A 116 1.78 -6.13 15.44
CA PHE A 116 1.55 -6.39 16.86
C PHE A 116 1.16 -5.12 17.63
N GLY A 117 1.05 -3.98 16.94
CA GLY A 117 0.62 -2.69 17.45
C GLY A 117 1.76 -1.81 17.97
N PHE A 118 1.36 -0.67 18.51
CA PHE A 118 2.30 0.34 18.99
C PHE A 118 3.09 -0.13 20.22
N SER A 119 4.41 -0.04 20.15
CA SER A 119 5.32 -0.30 21.28
C SER A 119 6.08 0.97 21.67
N LYS A 120 6.34 1.11 22.97
CA LYS A 120 7.23 2.15 23.54
C LYS A 120 8.59 1.59 23.97
N ASP A 121 8.77 0.28 23.84
CA ASP A 121 9.98 -0.44 24.26
C ASP A 121 10.67 -1.03 23.02
N GLY A 122 11.82 -0.46 22.67
CA GLY A 122 12.60 -0.87 21.51
C GLY A 122 13.16 -2.29 21.68
N ASP A 123 13.69 -2.61 22.87
CA ASP A 123 14.30 -3.92 23.13
C ASP A 123 13.24 -5.03 23.10
N GLY A 124 12.08 -4.77 23.72
CA GLY A 124 10.92 -5.66 23.64
C GLY A 124 10.40 -5.85 22.20
N THR A 125 10.49 -4.81 21.37
CA THR A 125 10.11 -4.89 19.95
C THR A 125 11.07 -5.78 19.16
N PHE A 126 12.38 -5.61 19.33
CA PHE A 126 13.38 -6.45 18.67
C PHE A 126 13.28 -7.91 19.12
N ALA A 127 13.11 -8.17 20.42
CA ALA A 127 12.92 -9.51 20.93
C ALA A 127 11.67 -10.20 20.34
N HIS A 128 10.58 -9.45 20.14
CA HIS A 128 9.38 -9.95 19.47
C HIS A 128 9.68 -10.34 18.01
N TRP A 129 10.39 -9.48 17.27
CA TRP A 129 10.73 -9.73 15.87
C TRP A 129 11.74 -10.87 15.70
N GLU A 130 12.76 -10.96 16.54
CA GLU A 130 13.70 -12.08 16.50
C GLU A 130 13.01 -13.41 16.75
N ARG A 131 12.06 -13.45 17.69
CA ARG A 131 11.26 -14.64 17.98
C ARG A 131 10.35 -15.04 16.82
N SER A 132 9.80 -14.06 16.11
CA SER A 132 8.86 -14.27 15.01
C SER A 132 9.54 -14.36 13.65
N ARG A 133 10.88 -14.32 13.58
CA ARG A 133 11.61 -14.27 12.31
C ARG A 133 11.43 -15.57 11.51
N PRO A 134 10.86 -15.52 10.30
CA PRO A 134 10.75 -16.69 9.45
C PRO A 134 12.11 -17.10 8.87
N SER A 135 12.30 -18.41 8.71
CA SER A 135 13.52 -18.99 8.10
C SER A 135 13.70 -18.59 6.63
N SER A 136 12.60 -18.25 5.93
CA SER A 136 12.58 -17.79 4.54
C SER A 136 12.93 -16.31 4.36
N GLY A 137 13.10 -15.55 5.45
CA GLY A 137 13.20 -14.08 5.40
C GLY A 137 11.84 -13.38 5.50
N TRP A 138 11.86 -12.09 5.87
CA TRP A 138 10.69 -11.32 6.29
C TRP A 138 9.65 -11.07 5.19
N PHE A 139 10.05 -11.04 3.93
CA PHE A 139 9.16 -10.60 2.86
C PHE A 139 9.15 -11.57 1.70
N ALA A 140 7.96 -11.74 1.12
CA ALA A 140 7.80 -12.47 -0.12
C ALA A 140 8.65 -11.80 -1.23
N PRO A 141 9.29 -12.59 -2.11
CA PRO A 141 9.94 -12.04 -3.29
C PRO A 141 8.89 -11.39 -4.19
N ILE A 142 9.19 -10.20 -4.69
CA ILE A 142 8.32 -9.52 -5.65
C ILE A 142 8.46 -10.25 -6.98
N ALA A 143 7.33 -10.61 -7.58
CA ALA A 143 7.32 -11.32 -8.86
C ALA A 143 8.11 -10.55 -9.94
N PRO A 144 8.97 -11.22 -10.73
CA PRO A 144 9.77 -10.58 -11.79
C PRO A 144 8.96 -9.78 -12.80
N SER A 145 7.68 -10.16 -13.01
CA SER A 145 6.75 -9.47 -13.91
C SER A 145 6.43 -8.02 -13.49
N ALA A 146 6.74 -7.62 -12.25
CA ALA A 146 6.47 -6.26 -11.78
C ALA A 146 7.43 -5.20 -12.34
N ARG A 147 8.61 -5.60 -12.85
CA ARG A 147 9.65 -4.74 -13.44
C ARG A 147 9.80 -3.38 -12.72
N ILE A 148 10.10 -3.44 -11.42
CA ILE A 148 10.27 -2.27 -10.55
C ILE A 148 11.54 -1.51 -10.96
N SER A 149 11.39 -0.27 -11.38
CA SER A 149 12.49 0.62 -11.77
C SER A 149 13.13 1.31 -10.57
N CYS A 150 12.35 1.59 -9.52
CA CYS A 150 12.81 2.26 -8.31
C CYS A 150 11.96 1.82 -7.10
N CYS A 151 12.59 1.66 -5.94
CA CYS A 151 11.93 1.36 -4.67
C CYS A 151 12.19 2.51 -3.69
N LEU A 152 11.11 3.12 -3.16
CA LEU A 152 11.14 4.16 -2.13
C LEU A 152 10.68 3.58 -0.80
N PRO A 153 11.59 3.37 0.17
CA PRO A 153 11.22 2.82 1.46
C PRO A 153 10.69 3.89 2.44
N PHE A 154 9.65 3.53 3.19
CA PHE A 154 9.31 4.15 4.46
C PHE A 154 10.28 3.65 5.54
N SER A 155 10.63 4.53 6.47
CA SER A 155 11.83 4.53 7.34
C SER A 155 12.06 3.30 8.25
N MET A 156 11.22 2.28 8.20
CA MET A 156 11.26 1.14 9.12
C MET A 156 12.14 -0.02 8.65
N PHE A 157 12.60 -0.05 7.39
CA PHE A 157 13.45 -1.13 6.88
C PHE A 157 14.62 -0.63 6.02
N PRO A 158 15.84 -1.18 6.17
CA PRO A 158 16.93 -0.88 5.27
C PRO A 158 16.58 -1.34 3.85
N ALA A 159 16.90 -0.51 2.85
CA ALA A 159 16.58 -0.73 1.43
C ALA A 159 17.06 -2.10 0.88
N SER A 160 18.00 -2.76 1.56
CA SER A 160 18.51 -4.09 1.25
C SER A 160 17.53 -5.25 1.52
N THR A 161 16.40 -5.00 2.19
CA THR A 161 15.48 -6.07 2.63
C THR A 161 14.46 -6.46 1.56
N VAL A 162 14.22 -5.58 0.58
CA VAL A 162 13.30 -5.85 -0.53
C VAL A 162 14.10 -6.39 -1.70
N THR A 163 14.12 -7.71 -1.85
CA THR A 163 14.79 -8.35 -2.98
C THR A 163 13.85 -8.31 -4.18
N ILE A 164 14.14 -7.42 -5.14
CA ILE A 164 13.55 -7.49 -6.47
C ILE A 164 14.27 -8.64 -7.17
N ALA A 165 13.58 -9.76 -7.40
CA ALA A 165 14.13 -10.84 -8.22
C ALA A 165 14.34 -10.31 -9.66
N PRO A 166 15.46 -10.70 -10.33
CA PRO A 166 15.76 -10.26 -11.69
C PRO A 166 14.68 -10.65 -12.71
#